data_AF-A0A1N7RDF9-F1
#
_entry.id   AF-A0A1N7RDF9-F1
#
_cell.length_a   1.000
_cell.length_b   1.000
_cell.length_c   1.000
_cell.angle_alpha   90.00
_cell.angle_beta   90.00
_cell.angle_gamma   90.00
#
_symmetry.space_group_name_H-M   'P 1'
#
loop_
_entity.id
_entity.type
_entity.pdbx_description
1 polymer ?
#
loop_
_entity_poly.entity_id
_entity_poly.type
_entity_poly.pdbx_seq_one_letter_code
_entity_poly.pdbx_strand_id
1 'polypeptide(L)' 'MDDPIHRAGQEAARYGVPLSACPLMKAMNMPDHTGEPLPTWRARLASWEAGWREETAARLAELHRRRVLQQSVD' A
#
# COMPACT_ATOMS: atom_id res chain seq x y z
N MET A 1 -13.51 -8.95 6.43
CA MET A 1 -12.53 -9.19 7.51
C MET A 1 -11.35 -8.31 7.17
N ASP A 2 -11.07 -7.29 7.98
CA ASP A 2 -9.98 -6.34 7.70
C ASP A 2 -8.65 -7.10 7.77
N ASP A 3 -7.98 -7.28 6.64
CA ASP A 3 -6.61 -7.80 6.64
C ASP A 3 -5.69 -6.70 7.21
N PRO A 4 -5.07 -6.90 8.38
CA PRO A 4 -4.20 -5.88 8.98
C PRO A 4 -3.00 -5.52 8.10
N ILE A 5 -2.57 -6.44 7.23
CA ILE A 5 -1.46 -6.21 6.30
C ILE A 5 -1.91 -5.29 5.16
N HIS A 6 -3.13 -5.49 4.65
CA HIS A 6 -3.76 -4.58 3.68
C HIS A 6 -3.90 -3.17 4.27
N ARG A 7 -4.41 -3.06 5.50
CA ARG A 7 -4.52 -1.77 6.21
C ARG A 7 -3.17 -1.10 6.40
N ALA A 8 -2.14 -1.84 6.76
CA ALA A 8 -0.78 -1.29 6.87
C ALA A 8 -0.25 -0.75 5.52
N GLY A 9 -0.65 -1.36 4.40
CA GLY A 9 -0.38 -0.85 3.05
C GLY A 9 -1.06 0.50 2.78
N GLN A 10 -2.34 0.60 3.13
CA GLN A 10 -3.12 1.85 3.03
C GLN A 10 -2.49 2.96 3.88
N GLU A 11 -2.17 2.68 5.14
CA GLU A 11 -1.54 3.66 6.04
C GLU A 11 -0.18 4.12 5.50
N ALA A 12 0.64 3.21 4.99
CA ALA A 12 1.93 3.55 4.38
C ALA A 12 1.76 4.53 3.20
N ALA A 13 0.83 4.27 2.29
CA ALA A 13 0.53 5.19 1.19
C ALA A 13 0.04 6.55 1.67
N ARG A 14 -0.85 6.56 2.68
CA ARG A 14 -1.39 7.79 3.28
C ARG A 14 -0.30 8.69 3.86
N TYR A 15 0.72 8.09 4.50
CA TYR A 15 1.87 8.81 5.05
C TYR A 15 3.00 9.07 4.03
N GLY A 16 2.83 8.71 2.76
CA GLY A 16 3.81 8.98 1.70
C GLY A 16 5.01 8.04 1.69
N VAL A 17 4.89 6.87 2.33
CA VAL A 17 5.91 5.81 2.26
C VAL A 17 5.93 5.24 0.83
N PRO A 18 7.08 5.17 0.16
CA PRO A 18 7.15 4.61 -1.19
C PRO A 18 6.91 3.10 -1.17
N LEU A 19 6.35 2.56 -2.26
CA LEU A 19 6.10 1.12 -2.40
C LEU A 19 7.37 0.26 -2.16
N SER A 20 8.54 0.77 -2.57
CA SER A 20 9.84 0.11 -2.38
C SER A 20 10.29 0.00 -0.91
N ALA A 21 9.68 0.75 0.01
CA ALA A 21 9.94 0.69 1.44
C ALA A 21 9.03 -0.30 2.19
N CYS A 22 8.36 -1.21 1.46
CA CYS A 22 7.55 -2.28 2.05
C CYS A 22 8.34 -3.03 3.14
N PRO A 23 7.82 -3.14 4.38
CA PRO A 23 8.52 -3.83 5.46
C PRO A 23 8.85 -5.29 5.16
N LEU A 24 8.03 -5.98 4.36
CA LEU A 24 8.22 -7.39 4.00
C LEU A 24 9.44 -7.61 3.09
N MET A 25 9.90 -6.56 2.40
CA MET A 25 11.10 -6.58 1.56
C MET A 25 12.40 -6.38 2.37
N LYS A 26 12.32 -6.10 3.67
CA LYS A 26 13.51 -6.01 4.54
C LYS A 26 14.07 -7.40 4.79
N ALA A 27 15.39 -7.53 4.79
CA ALA A 27 16.08 -8.81 4.98
C ALA A 27 15.55 -9.63 6.18
N MET A 28 15.33 -8.99 7.32
CA MET A 28 14.80 -9.63 8.54
C MET A 28 13.38 -10.21 8.41
N ASN A 29 12.62 -9.80 7.39
CA ASN A 29 11.26 -10.25 7.11
C ASN A 29 11.18 -11.12 5.85
N MET A 30 12.33 -11.50 5.27
CA MET A 30 12.38 -12.42 4.14
C MET A 30 12.17 -13.86 4.62
N PRO A 31 11.56 -14.74 3.82
CA PRO A 31 11.35 -16.16 4.16
C PRO A 31 12.61 -16.89 4.64
N ASP A 32 13.75 -16.61 4.01
CA ASP A 32 15.05 -17.21 4.35
C ASP A 32 15.51 -16.86 5.77
N HIS A 33 15.02 -15.74 6.34
CA HIS A 33 15.34 -15.30 7.70
C HIS A 33 14.25 -15.67 8.72
N THR A 34 12.98 -15.61 8.33
CA THR A 34 11.83 -15.86 9.22
C THR A 34 11.48 -17.35 9.32
N GLY A 35 11.92 -18.16 8.35
CA GLY A 35 11.50 -19.54 8.19
C GLY A 35 10.04 -19.69 7.71
N GLU A 36 9.38 -18.59 7.34
CA GLU A 36 8.00 -18.65 6.88
C GLU A 36 7.88 -19.27 5.48
N PRO A 37 6.80 -19.99 5.15
CA PRO A 37 6.60 -20.52 3.81
C PRO A 37 6.53 -19.38 2.77
N LEU A 38 7.29 -19.53 1.67
CA LEU A 38 7.31 -18.55 0.58
C LEU A 38 5.90 -18.18 0.05
N PRO A 39 4.93 -19.10 -0.11
CA PRO A 39 3.57 -18.75 -0.53
C PRO A 39 2.86 -17.84 0.47
N THR A 40 3.05 -18.07 1.78
CA THR A 40 2.48 -17.24 2.85
C THR A 40 3.06 -15.84 2.82
N TRP A 41 4.38 -15.70 2.74
CA TRP A 41 5.03 -14.40 2.61
C TRP A 41 4.56 -13.64 1.36
N ARG A 42 4.45 -14.32 0.21
CA ARG A 42 3.95 -13.70 -1.03
C ARG A 42 2.52 -13.21 -0.90
N ALA A 43 1.64 -13.96 -0.22
CA ALA A 43 0.27 -13.52 0.02
C ALA A 43 0.23 -12.24 0.88
N ARG A 44 1.07 -12.17 1.91
CA ARG A 44 1.22 -10.97 2.76
C ARG A 44 1.74 -9.78 1.95
N LEU A 45 2.75 -9.99 1.12
CA LEU A 45 3.29 -8.95 0.25
C LEU A 45 2.22 -8.43 -0.71
N ALA A 46 1.49 -9.32 -1.38
CA ALA A 46 0.41 -8.95 -2.29
C ALA A 46 -0.70 -8.14 -1.59
N SER A 47 -1.08 -8.55 -0.38
CA SER A 47 -2.07 -7.83 0.44
C SER A 47 -1.59 -6.42 0.80
N TRP A 48 -0.34 -6.28 1.25
CA TRP A 48 0.23 -4.97 1.57
C TRP A 48 0.28 -4.05 0.34
N GLU A 49 0.73 -4.57 -0.80
CA GLU A 49 0.78 -3.81 -2.05
C GLU A 49 -0.61 -3.41 -2.54
N ALA A 50 -1.61 -4.29 -2.39
CA ALA A 50 -3.00 -4.00 -2.76
C ALA A 50 -3.53 -2.80 -1.97
N GLY A 51 -3.38 -2.80 -0.65
CA GLY A 51 -3.78 -1.67 0.20
C GLY A 51 -3.05 -0.37 -0.15
N TRP A 52 -1.76 -0.43 -0.42
CA TRP A 52 -0.98 0.74 -0.86
C TRP A 52 -1.50 1.32 -2.18
N ARG A 53 -1.77 0.46 -3.18
CA ARG A 53 -2.28 0.87 -4.50
C ARG A 53 -3.68 1.47 -4.41
N GLU A 54 -4.57 0.87 -3.61
CA GLU A 54 -5.92 1.38 -3.38
C GLU A 54 -5.91 2.80 -2.81
N GLU A 55 -5.18 3.04 -1.72
CA GLU A 55 -5.11 4.37 -1.10
C GLU A 55 -4.47 5.39 -2.05
N THR A 56 -3.42 5.00 -2.79
CA THR A 56 -2.79 5.87 -3.78
C THR A 56 -3.76 6.25 -4.89
N ALA A 57 -4.52 5.29 -5.42
CA ALA A 57 -5.54 5.54 -6.44
C ALA A 57 -6.65 6.45 -5.91
N ALA A 58 -7.15 6.21 -4.70
CA ALA A 58 -8.16 7.04 -4.05
C ALA A 58 -7.68 8.50 -3.89
N ARG A 59 -6.43 8.70 -3.45
CA ARG A 59 -5.82 10.03 -3.32
C ARG A 59 -5.69 10.73 -4.66
N LEU A 60 -5.24 10.04 -5.71
CA LEU A 60 -5.13 10.61 -7.05
C LEU A 60 -6.51 10.99 -7.62
N ALA A 61 -7.53 10.16 -7.40
CA ALA A 61 -8.90 10.46 -7.81
C ALA A 61 -9.48 11.68 -7.08
N GLU A 62 -9.21 11.82 -5.78
CA GLU A 62 -9.59 13.01 -5.00
C GLU A 62 -8.89 14.28 -5.50
N LEU A 63 -7.59 14.22 -5.75
CA LEU A 63 -6.84 15.35 -6.32
C LEU A 63 -7.37 15.76 -7.69
N HIS A 64 -7.69 14.78 -8.53
CA HIS A 64 -8.31 15.03 -9.83
C HIS A 64 -9.67 15.72 -9.69
N ARG A 65 -10.55 15.20 -8.81
CA ARG A 65 -11.86 15.82 -8.54
C ARG A 65 -11.74 17.27 -8.07
N ARG A 66 -10.81 17.56 -7.14
CA ARG A 66 -10.56 18.94 -6.67
C ARG A 66 -10.11 19.87 -7.80
N ARG A 67 -9.23 19.39 -8.68
CA ARG A 67 -8.78 20.17 -9.85
C ARG A 67 -9.93 20.51 -10.79
N VAL A 68 -10.78 19.53 -11.11
CA VAL A 68 -11.95 19.74 -11.98
C VAL A 68 -12.92 20.75 -11.37
N LEU A 69 -13.18 20.64 -10.06
CA LEU A 69 -14.05 21.58 -9.35
C LEU A 69 -13.49 23.01 -9.36
N GLN A 70 -12.18 23.18 -9.16
CA GLN A 70 -11.53 24.50 -9.20
C GLN A 70 -11.68 25.16 -10.58
N GLN A 71 -11.45 24.41 -11.67
CA GLN A 71 -11.56 24.92 -13.04
C GLN A 71 -12.99 25.27 -13.48
N SER A 72 -14.01 24.84 -12.74
CA SER A 72 -15.41 25.12 -13.06
C SER A 72 -15.95 26.37 -12.35
N VAL A 73 -15.15 26.97 -11.46
CA VAL A 73 -15.49 28.17 -10.67
C VAL A 73 -14.79 29.41 -11.24
N ASP A 74 -13.75 29.22 -12.05
CA ASP A 74 -13.04 30.25 -12.84
C ASP A 74 -13.73 30.48 -14.20
#